data_AF-A0A2S9SX75-F1
#
_entry.id   AF-A0A2S9SX75-F1
#
_cell.length_a   1.000
_cell.length_b   1.000
_cell.length_c   1.000
_cell.angle_alpha   90.00
_cell.angle_beta   90.00
_cell.angle_gamma   90.00
#
_symmetry.space_group_name_H-M   'P 1'
#
loop_
_entity.id
_entity.type
_entity.pdbx_description
1 polymer ?
#
loop_
_entity_poly.entity_id
_entity_poly.type
_entity_poly.pdbx_seq_one_letter_code
_entity_poly.pdbx_strand_id
1 'polypeptide(L)'
;VMAKARIGHFVEAQVLESLKVDFIDESEVLSPADYANHIDKWAFGVPFVCGATNLGAALRRITEGAAMIRSKGEAGTGDVSEAVRHLRTIRAEMARLSSMSPDELYVAAKELQAPYDLVAEVARTGELPVVLFVAGGVATPADAALVMQ
;
A
#
# COMPACT_ATOMS: atom_id res chain seq x y z
N VAL A 1 16.69 -6.43 6.75
CA VAL A 1 15.77 -7.52 7.11
C VAL A 1 14.39 -6.96 7.39
N MET A 2 13.37 -7.48 6.71
CA MET A 2 11.97 -7.13 6.98
C MET A 2 11.32 -8.21 7.85
N ALA A 3 10.39 -7.83 8.71
CA ALA A 3 9.58 -8.77 9.49
C ALA A 3 8.10 -8.38 9.43
N LYS A 4 7.21 -9.37 9.63
CA LYS A 4 5.76 -9.17 9.52
C LYS A 4 5.13 -8.96 10.89
N ALA A 5 4.19 -8.03 10.97
CA ALA A 5 3.25 -7.89 12.07
C ALA A 5 1.82 -8.10 11.54
N ARG A 6 0.93 -8.60 12.39
CA ARG A 6 -0.51 -8.70 12.06
C ARG A 6 -1.13 -7.31 11.93
N ILE A 7 -2.15 -7.18 11.08
CA ILE A 7 -2.93 -5.95 10.95
C ILE A 7 -3.47 -5.53 12.32
N GLY A 8 -3.20 -4.27 12.69
CA GLY A 8 -3.62 -3.67 13.95
C GLY A 8 -2.81 -4.08 15.19
N HIS A 9 -1.86 -5.01 15.07
CA HIS A 9 -1.13 -5.53 16.23
C HIS A 9 0.10 -4.68 16.59
N PHE A 10 -0.12 -3.45 17.05
CA PHE A 10 0.96 -2.50 17.36
C PHE A 10 2.00 -3.03 18.37
N VAL A 11 1.63 -3.92 19.29
CA VAL A 11 2.59 -4.56 20.23
C VAL A 11 3.55 -5.51 19.53
N GLU A 12 3.14 -6.18 18.44
CA GLU A 12 4.07 -7.00 17.64
C GLU A 12 5.07 -6.08 16.96
N ALA A 13 4.60 -4.95 16.43
CA ALA A 13 5.48 -3.96 15.83
C ALA A 13 6.47 -3.36 16.84
N GLN A 14 6.05 -3.10 18.09
CA GLN A 14 6.95 -2.63 19.17
C GLN A 14 8.07 -3.65 19.45
N VAL A 15 7.73 -4.93 19.50
CA VAL A 15 8.73 -6.00 19.66
C VAL A 15 9.69 -6.00 18.48
N LEU A 16 9.19 -5.96 17.24
CA LEU A 16 10.03 -5.96 16.04
C LEU A 16 10.96 -4.73 15.97
N GLU A 17 10.48 -3.54 16.31
CA GLU A 17 11.30 -2.32 16.39
C GLU A 17 12.40 -2.46 17.45
N SER A 18 12.11 -3.04 18.61
CA SER A 18 13.11 -3.28 19.66
C SER A 18 14.22 -4.25 19.21
N LEU A 19 13.89 -5.17 18.30
CA LEU A 19 14.82 -6.08 17.66
C LEU A 19 15.61 -5.44 16.51
N LYS A 20 15.34 -4.16 16.20
CA LYS A 20 16.04 -3.36 15.18
C LYS A 20 15.95 -3.95 13.77
N VAL A 21 14.75 -4.41 13.38
CA VAL A 21 14.48 -4.72 11.98
C VAL A 21 14.52 -3.45 11.12
N ASP A 22 14.84 -3.59 9.84
CA ASP A 22 14.95 -2.42 8.94
C ASP A 22 13.58 -1.92 8.46
N PHE A 23 12.61 -2.83 8.32
CA PHE A 23 11.22 -2.52 7.96
C PHE A 23 10.24 -3.48 8.64
N ILE A 24 9.04 -3.00 8.93
CA ILE A 24 7.90 -3.80 9.37
C ILE A 24 6.86 -3.88 8.25
N ASP A 25 6.44 -5.08 7.88
CA ASP A 25 5.31 -5.31 6.97
C ASP A 25 4.05 -5.60 7.78
N GLU A 26 3.14 -4.63 7.85
CA GLU A 26 1.80 -4.84 8.43
C GLU A 26 0.99 -5.67 7.43
N SER A 27 0.98 -6.99 7.64
CA SER A 27 0.72 -7.95 6.57
C SER A 27 -0.62 -8.65 6.74
N GLU A 28 -1.47 -8.52 5.73
CA GLU A 28 -2.73 -9.23 5.55
C GLU A 28 -2.59 -10.75 5.32
N VAL A 29 -1.37 -11.22 5.08
CA VAL A 29 -1.07 -12.65 4.93
C VAL A 29 -1.16 -13.37 6.28
N LEU A 30 -0.98 -12.62 7.37
CA LEU A 30 -1.21 -13.10 8.73
C LEU A 30 -2.66 -12.83 9.15
N SER A 31 -3.19 -13.63 10.08
CA SER A 31 -4.51 -13.38 10.66
C SER A 31 -4.57 -11.99 11.31
N PRO A 32 -5.53 -11.12 10.95
CA PRO A 32 -5.65 -9.79 11.56
C PRO A 32 -5.81 -9.88 13.09
N ALA A 33 -5.22 -8.92 13.80
CA ALA A 33 -5.44 -8.76 15.24
C ALA A 33 -6.56 -7.75 15.53
N ASP A 34 -6.72 -6.75 14.65
CA ASP A 34 -7.85 -5.84 14.63
C ASP A 34 -8.44 -5.82 13.20
N TYR A 35 -9.76 -5.96 13.09
CA TYR A 35 -10.48 -5.98 11.81
C TYR A 35 -10.90 -4.57 11.34
N ALA A 36 -10.86 -3.58 12.23
CA ALA A 36 -11.29 -2.22 11.97
C ALA A 36 -10.09 -1.26 11.80
N ASN A 37 -9.06 -1.39 12.64
CA ASN A 37 -7.97 -0.43 12.71
C ASN A 37 -6.63 -1.05 12.30
N HIS A 38 -5.86 -0.28 11.52
CA HIS A 38 -4.45 -0.57 11.28
C HIS A 38 -3.60 0.10 12.35
N ILE A 39 -2.32 -0.28 12.41
CA ILE A 39 -1.34 0.34 13.30
C ILE A 39 -1.19 1.83 12.94
N ASP A 40 -1.16 2.70 13.96
CA ASP A 40 -0.66 4.07 13.83
C ASP A 40 0.86 4.03 13.67
N LYS A 41 1.34 4.10 12.44
CA LYS A 41 2.75 3.87 12.09
C LYS A 41 3.60 5.11 12.38
N TRP A 42 2.99 6.27 12.59
CA TRP A 42 3.70 7.50 13.01
C TRP A 42 4.29 7.40 14.41
N ALA A 43 3.79 6.47 15.24
CA ALA A 43 4.30 6.23 16.58
C ALA A 43 5.64 5.45 16.61
N PHE A 44 6.20 5.10 15.44
CA PHE A 44 7.38 4.26 15.29
C PHE A 44 8.48 4.99 14.51
N GLY A 45 9.74 4.69 14.85
CA GLY A 45 10.91 5.14 14.08
C GLY A 45 11.27 4.20 12.93
N VAL A 46 10.88 2.91 13.01
CA VAL A 46 11.07 1.95 11.92
C VAL A 46 10.02 2.15 10.81
N PRO A 47 10.40 2.16 9.52
CA PRO A 47 9.46 2.34 8.42
C PRO A 47 8.55 1.12 8.18
N PHE A 48 7.33 1.39 7.74
CA PHE A 48 6.32 0.37 7.47
C PHE A 48 6.04 0.16 5.99
N VAL A 49 5.79 -1.11 5.64
CA VAL A 49 5.25 -1.56 4.35
C VAL A 49 3.80 -2.01 4.57
N CYS A 50 2.90 -1.58 3.69
CA CYS A 50 1.49 -2.02 3.72
C CYS A 50 0.98 -2.50 2.36
N GLY A 51 0.08 -3.48 2.38
CA GLY A 51 -0.60 -4.00 1.19
C GLY A 51 -1.80 -3.14 0.73
N ALA A 52 -1.93 -2.89 -0.57
CA ALA A 52 -3.07 -2.21 -1.18
C ALA A 52 -3.59 -2.94 -2.43
N THR A 53 -4.88 -2.76 -2.73
CA THR A 53 -5.56 -3.33 -3.90
C THR A 53 -6.10 -2.28 -4.87
N ASN A 54 -6.15 -1.02 -4.42
CA ASN A 54 -6.57 0.18 -5.15
C ASN A 54 -5.90 1.41 -4.53
N LEU A 55 -6.01 2.55 -5.20
CA LEU A 55 -5.38 3.80 -4.81
C LEU A 55 -5.92 4.32 -3.48
N GLY A 56 -7.24 4.27 -3.27
CA GLY A 56 -7.84 4.71 -2.01
C GLY A 56 -7.28 3.97 -0.79
N ALA A 57 -7.13 2.64 -0.90
CA ALA A 57 -6.51 1.82 0.13
C ALA A 57 -5.04 2.20 0.34
N ALA A 58 -4.26 2.43 -0.73
CA ALA A 58 -2.87 2.86 -0.63
C ALA A 58 -2.75 4.20 0.11
N LEU A 59 -3.55 5.20 -0.28
CA LEU A 59 -3.54 6.52 0.33
C LEU A 59 -3.92 6.48 1.81
N ARG A 60 -4.89 5.65 2.21
CA ARG A 60 -5.22 5.45 3.63
C ARG A 60 -4.04 4.86 4.42
N ARG A 61 -3.30 3.89 3.87
CA ARG A 61 -2.10 3.34 4.55
C ARG A 61 -0.99 4.38 4.68
N ILE A 62 -0.79 5.22 3.66
CA ILE A 62 0.16 6.34 3.69
C ILE A 62 -0.25 7.35 4.77
N THR A 63 -1.55 7.66 4.87
CA THR A 63 -2.12 8.53 5.90
C THR A 63 -1.79 8.03 7.30
N GLU A 64 -1.81 6.72 7.49
CA GLU A 64 -1.47 6.05 8.76
C GLU A 64 0.05 5.91 8.98
N GLY A 65 0.90 6.39 8.07
CA GLY A 65 2.36 6.39 8.20
C GLY A 65 3.11 5.28 7.45
N ALA A 66 2.49 4.62 6.47
CA ALA A 66 3.21 3.67 5.62
C ALA A 66 4.24 4.40 4.74
N ALA A 67 5.50 3.98 4.84
CA ALA A 67 6.61 4.51 4.05
C ALA A 67 6.78 3.79 2.69
N MET A 68 6.05 2.69 2.49
CA MET A 68 6.06 1.90 1.27
C MET A 68 4.73 1.17 1.08
N ILE A 69 4.29 1.06 -0.16
CA ILE A 69 3.09 0.30 -0.55
C ILE A 69 3.49 -0.89 -1.41
N ARG A 70 2.83 -2.02 -1.24
CA ARG A 70 2.92 -3.19 -2.13
C ARG A 70 1.54 -3.63 -2.59
N SER A 71 1.43 -4.27 -3.76
CA SER A 71 0.21 -5.00 -4.10
C SER A 71 -0.04 -6.11 -3.06
N LYS A 72 -1.31 -6.43 -2.81
CA LYS A 72 -1.64 -7.64 -2.02
C LYS A 72 -1.40 -8.91 -2.83
N GLY A 73 -1.88 -8.90 -4.07
CA GLY A 73 -1.90 -10.06 -4.95
C GLY A 73 -2.63 -11.24 -4.30
N GLU A 74 -2.28 -12.45 -4.72
CA GLU A 74 -2.68 -13.68 -4.04
C GLU A 74 -1.40 -14.37 -3.53
N ALA A 75 -1.18 -14.29 -2.21
CA ALA A 75 0.06 -14.78 -1.62
C ALA A 75 0.08 -16.31 -1.60
N GLY A 76 1.15 -16.91 -2.12
CA GLY A 76 1.40 -18.35 -2.05
C GLY A 76 0.79 -19.21 -3.17
N THR A 77 0.07 -18.63 -4.14
CA THR A 77 -0.54 -19.40 -5.25
C THR A 77 0.35 -19.52 -6.48
N GLY A 78 1.30 -18.59 -6.67
CA GLY A 78 2.09 -18.50 -7.89
C GLY A 78 1.30 -17.97 -9.10
N ASP A 79 0.12 -17.39 -8.88
CA ASP A 79 -0.68 -16.73 -9.91
C ASP A 79 -0.55 -15.20 -9.79
N VAL A 80 0.10 -14.58 -10.79
CA VAL A 80 0.38 -13.13 -10.82
C VAL A 80 -0.85 -12.28 -11.18
N SER A 81 -1.97 -12.89 -11.60
CA SER A 81 -3.14 -12.17 -12.12
C SER A 81 -3.70 -11.11 -11.16
N GLU A 82 -3.80 -11.45 -9.87
CA GLU A 82 -4.28 -10.52 -8.84
C GLU A 82 -3.30 -9.39 -8.57
N ALA A 83 -1.99 -9.65 -8.61
CA ALA A 83 -0.99 -8.60 -8.47
C ALA A 83 -1.07 -7.62 -9.66
N VAL A 84 -1.19 -8.13 -10.89
CA VAL A 84 -1.39 -7.32 -12.10
C VAL A 84 -2.68 -6.50 -12.00
N ARG A 85 -3.78 -7.10 -11.54
CA ARG A 85 -5.06 -6.41 -11.34
C ARG A 85 -4.90 -5.22 -10.39
N HIS A 86 -4.29 -5.43 -9.22
CA HIS A 86 -4.07 -4.35 -8.25
C HIS A 86 -3.20 -3.22 -8.80
N LEU A 87 -2.08 -3.54 -9.45
CA LEU A 87 -1.19 -2.53 -10.04
C LEU A 87 -1.89 -1.73 -11.14
N ARG A 88 -2.65 -2.40 -12.02
CA ARG A 88 -3.45 -1.72 -13.06
C ARG A 88 -4.49 -0.80 -12.46
N THR A 89 -5.22 -1.25 -11.42
CA THR A 89 -6.20 -0.41 -10.73
C THR A 89 -5.55 0.84 -10.13
N ILE A 90 -4.47 0.69 -9.36
CA ILE A 90 -3.76 1.81 -8.74
C ILE A 90 -3.25 2.79 -9.81
N ARG A 91 -2.57 2.30 -10.86
CA ARG A 91 -2.04 3.14 -11.94
C ARG A 91 -3.14 3.85 -12.74
N ALA A 92 -4.26 3.16 -13.02
CA ALA A 92 -5.39 3.75 -13.74
C ALA A 92 -6.07 4.85 -12.92
N GLU A 93 -6.26 4.63 -11.61
CA GLU A 93 -6.83 5.63 -10.72
C GLU A 93 -5.90 6.85 -10.59
N MET A 94 -4.58 6.67 -10.50
CA MET A 94 -3.60 7.77 -10.51
C MET A 94 -3.68 8.56 -11.83
N ALA A 95 -3.67 7.87 -12.97
CA ALA A 95 -3.78 8.51 -14.29
C ALA A 95 -5.11 9.28 -14.46
N ARG A 96 -6.21 8.75 -13.90
CA ARG A 96 -7.49 9.45 -13.83
C ARG A 96 -7.33 10.75 -13.06
N LEU A 97 -6.79 10.71 -11.84
CA LEU A 97 -6.59 11.91 -11.02
C LEU A 97 -5.73 12.95 -11.73
N SER A 98 -4.65 12.55 -12.42
CA SER A 98 -3.77 13.47 -13.15
C SER A 98 -4.43 14.21 -14.33
N SER A 99 -5.57 13.73 -14.81
CA SER A 99 -6.33 14.36 -15.90
C SER A 99 -7.60 15.08 -15.46
N MET A 100 -7.97 14.99 -14.19
CA MET A 100 -9.15 15.65 -13.62
C MET A 100 -8.90 17.14 -13.40
N SER A 101 -9.96 17.95 -13.46
CA SER A 101 -9.88 19.36 -13.07
C SER A 101 -9.77 19.50 -11.54
N PRO A 102 -9.09 20.55 -11.03
CA PRO A 102 -8.84 20.70 -9.59
C PRO A 102 -10.10 20.72 -8.70
N ASP A 103 -11.23 21.19 -9.22
CA ASP A 103 -12.53 21.24 -8.54
C ASP A 103 -13.21 19.86 -8.41
N GLU A 104 -12.95 18.93 -9.33
CA GLU A 104 -13.47 17.56 -9.26
C GLU A 104 -12.74 16.70 -8.22
N LEU A 105 -11.52 17.09 -7.83
CA LEU A 105 -10.67 16.32 -6.91
C LEU A 105 -11.30 16.14 -5.50
N TYR A 106 -12.15 17.06 -5.07
CA TYR A 106 -12.87 16.93 -3.79
C TYR A 106 -13.83 15.74 -3.80
N VAL A 107 -14.55 15.55 -4.91
CA VAL A 107 -15.46 14.41 -5.10
C VAL A 107 -14.65 13.13 -5.27
N ALA A 108 -13.56 13.18 -6.05
CA ALA A 108 -12.66 12.02 -6.21
C ALA A 108 -12.10 11.54 -4.87
N ALA A 109 -11.68 12.44 -3.98
CA ALA A 109 -11.19 12.10 -2.65
C ALA A 109 -12.26 11.42 -1.78
N LYS A 110 -13.51 11.91 -1.85
CA LYS A 110 -14.66 11.29 -1.19
C LYS A 110 -14.93 9.87 -1.70
N GLU A 111 -14.92 9.66 -3.02
CA GLU A 111 -15.15 8.36 -3.65
C GLU A 111 -14.05 7.35 -3.32
N LEU A 112 -12.78 7.78 -3.37
CA LEU A 112 -11.62 6.96 -3.00
C LEU A 112 -11.57 6.68 -1.49
N GLN A 113 -12.34 7.43 -0.69
CA GLN A 113 -12.27 7.44 0.77
C GLN A 113 -10.82 7.67 1.24
N ALA A 114 -10.19 8.70 0.68
CA ALA A 114 -8.79 9.04 0.93
C ALA A 114 -8.66 10.54 1.28
N PRO A 115 -7.60 10.96 2.01
CA PRO A 115 -7.43 12.37 2.33
C PRO A 115 -7.22 13.20 1.07
N TYR A 116 -7.90 14.34 1.01
CA TYR A 116 -7.85 15.25 -0.12
C TYR A 116 -6.42 15.67 -0.46
N ASP A 117 -5.60 16.00 0.54
CA ASP A 117 -4.24 16.50 0.30
C ASP A 117 -3.36 15.49 -0.44
N LEU A 118 -3.47 14.20 -0.08
CA LEU A 118 -2.76 13.13 -0.77
C LEU A 118 -3.32 12.88 -2.17
N VAL A 119 -4.64 12.98 -2.35
CA VAL A 119 -5.28 12.87 -3.67
C VAL A 119 -4.83 14.00 -4.58
N ALA A 120 -4.77 15.23 -4.07
CA ALA A 120 -4.32 16.41 -4.80
C ALA A 120 -2.81 16.34 -5.11
N GLU A 121 -2.00 15.79 -4.20
CA GLU A 121 -0.59 15.52 -4.46
C GLU A 121 -0.42 14.53 -5.61
N VAL A 122 -1.08 13.38 -5.55
CA VAL A 122 -1.03 12.36 -6.62
C VAL A 122 -1.55 12.90 -7.95
N ALA A 123 -2.63 13.70 -7.95
CA ALA A 123 -3.12 14.35 -9.16
C ALA A 123 -2.05 15.26 -9.79
N ARG A 124 -1.30 15.99 -8.97
CA ARG A 124 -0.25 16.92 -9.42
C ARG A 124 1.02 16.22 -9.88
N THR A 125 1.47 15.18 -9.16
CA THR A 125 2.75 14.49 -9.43
C THR A 125 2.60 13.34 -10.43
N GLY A 126 1.41 12.73 -10.52
CA GLY A 126 1.18 11.49 -11.26
C GLY A 126 1.75 10.24 -10.59
N GLU A 127 2.25 10.36 -9.36
CA GLU A 127 2.95 9.30 -8.64
C GLU A 127 2.49 9.23 -7.17
N LEU A 128 2.62 8.05 -6.55
CA LEU A 128 2.48 7.93 -5.11
C LEU A 128 3.62 8.66 -4.40
N PRO A 129 3.38 9.29 -3.23
CA PRO A 129 4.43 9.95 -2.45
C PRO A 129 5.42 8.96 -1.80
N VAL A 130 5.20 7.66 -1.98
CA VAL A 130 6.04 6.58 -1.47
C VAL A 130 6.26 5.52 -2.54
N VAL A 131 7.26 4.68 -2.33
CA VAL A 131 7.60 3.58 -3.22
C VAL A 131 6.43 2.59 -3.35
N LEU A 132 6.13 2.17 -4.59
CA LEU A 132 5.16 1.13 -4.93
C LEU A 132 5.87 -0.14 -5.42
N PHE A 133 5.69 -1.25 -4.71
CA PHE A 133 6.21 -2.57 -5.06
C PHE A 133 5.10 -3.52 -5.51
N VAL A 134 5.53 -4.62 -6.12
CA VAL A 134 4.68 -5.77 -6.44
C VAL A 134 4.94 -6.91 -5.46
N ALA A 135 3.85 -7.53 -4.99
CA ALA A 135 3.87 -8.74 -4.19
C ALA A 135 2.63 -9.61 -4.46
N GLY A 136 2.75 -10.90 -4.16
CA GLY A 136 1.75 -11.93 -4.41
C GLY A 136 1.85 -12.49 -5.85
N GLY A 137 1.82 -13.81 -5.99
CA GLY A 137 1.72 -14.46 -7.30
C GLY A 137 2.95 -14.47 -8.23
N VAL A 138 3.98 -13.64 -7.99
CA VAL A 138 5.19 -13.61 -8.85
C VAL A 138 5.98 -14.92 -8.69
N ALA A 139 6.00 -15.74 -9.74
CA ALA A 139 6.63 -17.06 -9.70
C ALA A 139 7.79 -17.22 -10.71
N THR A 140 7.79 -16.44 -11.79
CA THR A 140 8.78 -16.53 -12.86
C THR A 140 9.50 -15.19 -13.11
N PRO A 141 10.70 -15.21 -13.74
CA PRO A 141 11.34 -13.98 -14.21
C PRO A 141 10.47 -13.17 -15.18
N ALA A 142 9.61 -13.85 -15.97
CA ALA A 142 8.68 -13.19 -16.87
C ALA A 142 7.59 -12.43 -16.11
N ASP A 143 7.07 -12.99 -15.02
CA ASP A 143 6.10 -12.30 -14.14
C ASP A 143 6.72 -11.05 -13.52
N ALA A 144 7.97 -11.17 -13.03
CA ALA A 144 8.71 -10.05 -12.47
C ALA A 144 8.97 -8.95 -13.51
N ALA A 145 9.30 -9.32 -14.75
CA ALA A 145 9.46 -8.36 -15.84
C ALA A 145 8.13 -7.70 -16.23
N LEU A 146 7.04 -8.48 -16.30
CA LEU A 146 5.69 -8.01 -16.68
C LEU A 146 5.21 -6.86 -15.80
N VAL A 147 5.40 -6.95 -14.49
CA VAL A 147 4.88 -5.99 -13.51
C VAL A 147 5.70 -4.69 -13.42
N MET A 148 6.90 -4.68 -14.02
CA MET A 148 7.77 -3.51 -14.12
C MET A 148 7.54 -2.69 -15.40
N GLN A 149 6.87 -3.27 -16.41
CA GLN A 149 6.45 -2.58 -17.63
C GLN A 149 5.16 -1.75 -17.40
#